data_AF-A0A9D1PU44-F1
#
_entry.id   AF-A0A9D1PU44-F1
#
_cell.length_a   1.000
_cell.length_b   1.000
_cell.length_c   1.000
_cell.angle_alpha   90.00
_cell.angle_beta   90.00
_cell.angle_gamma   90.00
#
_symmetry.space_group_name_H-M   'P 1'
#
loop_
_entity.id
_entity.type
_entity.pdbx_description
1 polymer ?
#
loop_
_entity_poly.entity_id
_entity_poly.type
_entity_poly.pdbx_seq_one_letter_code
_entity_poly.pdbx_strand_id
1 'polypeptide(L)'
;MLCIDDQMISAYLDGELKEPYRQQVEEHLSYCRSCSSRLDEMRNTDNMISAASLDEKECTRNKDKIYSLLEKKYFSQENKKSFFRKKVEFSLPSLVTAAAAVVFIFVGSFVFFGSNAAQTEEILPSFSVNASSGNVEFVSQKQSSLDDYTLEEILSYLDSKGYDISLRLKGLEDL
;
A
#
# COMPACT_ATOMS: atom_id res chain seq x y z
N MET A 1 30.26 39.24 29.15
CA MET A 1 29.52 38.15 29.82
C MET A 1 28.85 37.35 28.72
N LEU A 2 29.20 36.07 28.58
CA LEU A 2 28.68 35.22 27.50
C LEU A 2 27.21 34.90 27.82
N CYS A 3 26.29 35.10 26.87
CA CYS A 3 24.89 34.69 27.02
C CYS A 3 24.75 33.20 26.72
N ILE A 4 23.70 32.57 27.25
CA ILE A 4 23.37 31.18 26.94
C ILE A 4 22.74 31.09 25.55
N ASP A 5 22.98 29.97 24.88
CA ASP A 5 22.43 29.68 23.56
C ASP A 5 20.90 29.49 23.59
N ASP A 6 20.25 29.81 22.47
CA ASP A 6 18.80 29.81 22.36
C ASP A 6 18.20 28.41 22.40
N GLN A 7 18.95 27.41 21.94
CA GLN A 7 18.52 26.02 22.01
C GLN A 7 18.41 25.57 23.47
N MET A 8 19.31 26.04 24.33
CA MET A 8 19.26 25.74 25.77
C MET A 8 18.08 26.44 26.45
N ILE A 9 17.76 27.68 26.05
CA ILE A 9 16.60 28.41 26.57
C ILE A 9 15.30 27.73 26.11
N SER A 10 15.21 27.27 24.85
CA SER A 10 14.07 26.50 24.34
C SER A 10 13.93 25.17 25.08
N ALA A 11 14.99 24.37 25.19
CA ALA A 11 14.96 23.10 25.89
C ALA A 11 14.60 23.25 27.38
N TYR A 12 14.96 24.40 28.00
CA TYR A 12 14.51 24.76 29.33
C TYR A 12 12.99 25.02 29.37
N LEU A 13 12.47 25.77 28.41
CA LEU A 13 11.04 26.06 28.27
C LEU A 13 10.22 24.77 28.09
N ASP A 14 10.72 23.83 27.28
CA ASP A 14 10.10 22.54 26.99
C ASP A 14 10.24 21.52 28.14
N GLY A 15 11.04 21.84 29.17
CA GLY A 15 11.28 20.96 30.31
C GLY A 15 12.18 19.75 30.00
N GLU A 16 12.94 19.79 28.89
CA GLU A 16 13.81 18.70 28.45
C GLU A 16 15.18 18.68 29.14
N LEU A 17 15.57 19.78 29.79
CA LEU A 17 16.85 19.88 30.50
C LEU A 17 16.87 19.07 31.80
N LYS A 18 17.86 18.20 31.91
CA LYS A 18 18.18 17.44 33.13
C LYS A 18 19.21 18.18 33.98
N GLU A 19 19.27 17.83 35.27
CA GLU A 19 20.35 18.31 36.14
C GLU A 19 21.72 17.76 35.67
N PRO A 20 22.79 18.57 35.72
CA PRO A 20 22.92 19.90 36.34
C PRO A 20 22.63 21.10 35.41
N TYR A 21 22.30 20.85 34.14
CA TYR A 21 22.17 21.91 33.13
C TYR A 21 20.98 22.82 33.41
N ARG A 22 19.88 22.26 33.93
CA ARG A 22 18.71 23.02 34.35
C ARG A 22 19.08 24.07 35.40
N GLN A 23 19.81 23.67 36.45
CA GLN A 23 20.27 24.59 37.49
C GLN A 23 21.20 25.69 36.96
N GLN A 24 22.10 25.38 36.02
CA GLN A 24 22.99 26.39 35.41
C GLN A 24 22.21 27.43 34.60
N VAL A 25 21.18 27.00 33.87
CA VAL A 25 20.30 27.91 33.12
C VAL A 25 19.47 28.77 34.09
N GLU A 26 18.91 28.18 35.14
CA GLU A 26 18.17 28.93 36.18
C GLU A 26 19.02 29.99 36.86
N GLU A 27 20.26 29.63 37.22
CA GLU A 27 21.21 30.57 37.79
C GLU A 27 21.49 31.73 36.80
N HIS A 28 21.72 31.41 35.52
CA HIS A 28 21.94 32.44 34.50
C HIS A 28 20.75 33.38 34.29
N LEU A 29 19.55 32.83 34.23
CA LEU A 29 18.32 33.61 34.08
C LEU A 29 18.11 34.55 35.28
N SER A 30 18.61 34.20 36.47
CA SER A 30 18.50 35.05 37.66
C SER A 30 19.33 36.34 37.59
N TYR A 31 20.46 36.34 36.88
CA TYR A 31 21.35 37.50 36.78
C TYR A 31 21.39 38.16 35.39
N CYS A 32 20.99 37.45 34.34
CA CYS A 32 21.05 37.92 32.97
C CYS A 32 19.69 38.39 32.45
N ARG A 33 19.44 39.70 32.50
CA ARG A 33 18.16 40.28 32.01
C ARG A 33 17.87 40.05 30.53
N SER A 34 18.90 40.02 29.67
CA SER A 34 18.69 39.78 28.23
C SER A 34 18.14 38.38 27.97
N CYS A 35 18.70 37.37 28.63
CA CYS A 35 18.23 35.98 28.51
C CYS A 35 16.85 35.78 29.15
N SER A 36 16.57 36.45 30.27
CA SER A 36 15.22 36.45 30.86
C SER A 36 14.18 37.06 29.92
N SER A 37 14.47 38.21 29.31
CA SER A 37 13.55 38.85 28.35
C SER A 37 13.27 37.94 27.16
N ARG A 38 14.31 37.25 26.66
CA ARG A 38 14.17 36.31 25.55
C ARG A 38 13.31 35.11 25.90
N LEU A 39 13.48 34.55 27.11
CA LEU A 39 12.63 33.48 27.60
C LEU A 39 11.16 33.92 27.69
N ASP A 40 10.90 35.15 28.12
CA ASP A 40 9.55 35.69 28.20
C ASP A 40 8.91 35.90 26.81
N GLU A 41 9.68 36.31 25.80
CA GLU A 41 9.23 36.37 24.41
C GLU A 41 8.84 34.99 23.86
N MET A 42 9.66 33.98 24.12
CA MET A 42 9.39 32.58 23.72
C MET A 42 8.14 32.05 24.43
N ARG A 43 7.99 32.30 25.74
CA ARG A 43 6.80 31.94 26.52
C ARG A 43 5.54 32.62 26.01
N ASN A 44 5.61 33.89 25.62
CA ASN A 44 4.45 34.59 25.09
C ASN A 44 3.99 33.96 23.76
N THR A 45 4.94 33.63 22.89
CA THR A 45 4.66 32.94 21.63
C THR A 45 4.03 31.56 21.88
N ASP A 46 4.59 30.78 22.82
CA ASP A 46 4.05 29.48 23.21
C ASP A 46 2.60 29.58 23.75
N ASN A 47 2.34 30.58 24.61
CA ASN A 47 1.00 30.84 25.12
C ASN A 47 0.01 31.21 24.01
N MET A 48 0.43 32.02 23.02
CA MET A 48 -0.42 32.36 21.88
C MET A 48 -0.76 31.14 21.02
N ILE A 49 0.20 30.25 20.80
CA ILE A 49 -0.01 28.99 20.05
C ILE A 49 -0.94 28.06 20.84
N SER A 50 -0.67 27.90 22.14
CA SER A 50 -1.48 27.07 23.04
C SER A 50 -2.92 27.57 23.15
N ALA A 51 -3.13 28.89 23.18
CA ALA A 51 -4.47 29.49 23.18
C ALA A 51 -5.21 29.32 21.84
N ALA A 52 -4.49 29.20 20.73
CA ALA A 52 -5.05 28.89 19.42
C ALA A 52 -5.28 27.38 19.20
N SER A 53 -4.82 26.52 20.13
CA SER A 53 -5.03 25.09 20.05
C SER A 53 -6.53 24.77 20.11
N LEU A 54 -6.96 23.81 19.29
CA LEU A 54 -8.34 23.37 19.24
C LEU A 54 -8.73 22.72 20.57
N ASP A 55 -9.91 23.05 21.09
CA ASP A 55 -10.46 22.36 22.25
C ASP A 55 -10.61 20.86 21.92
N GLU A 56 -10.28 20.00 22.88
CA GLU A 56 -10.30 18.54 22.68
C GLU A 56 -11.68 18.07 22.19
N LYS A 57 -12.73 18.77 22.61
CA LYS A 57 -14.11 18.54 22.16
C LYS A 57 -14.32 18.82 20.67
N GLU A 58 -13.66 19.81 20.10
CA GLU A 58 -13.74 20.09 18.66
C GLU A 58 -13.03 19.00 17.84
N CYS A 59 -11.92 18.48 18.37
CA CYS A 59 -11.18 17.38 17.74
C CYS A 59 -12.02 16.08 17.71
N THR A 60 -12.79 15.78 18.76
CA THR A 60 -13.65 14.58 18.80
C THR A 60 -14.76 14.58 17.74
N ARG A 61 -15.33 15.74 17.37
CA ARG A 61 -16.44 15.84 16.39
C ARG A 61 -16.06 15.29 15.01
N ASN A 62 -14.80 15.47 14.62
CA ASN A 62 -14.31 15.04 13.31
C ASN A 62 -13.52 13.73 13.39
N LYS A 63 -13.24 13.23 14.60
CA LYS A 63 -12.49 12.00 14.84
C LYS A 63 -13.08 10.82 14.06
N ASP A 64 -14.35 10.51 14.25
CA ASP A 64 -15.00 9.36 13.60
C ASP A 64 -14.99 9.46 12.07
N LYS A 65 -15.14 10.67 11.53
CA LYS A 65 -15.06 10.93 10.08
C LYS A 65 -13.65 10.64 9.57
N ILE A 66 -12.61 11.12 10.25
CA ILE A 66 -11.22 10.89 9.87
C ILE A 66 -10.87 9.40 9.97
N TYR A 67 -11.29 8.71 11.05
CA TYR A 67 -11.09 7.26 11.19
C TYR A 67 -11.73 6.49 10.04
N SER A 68 -12.97 6.82 9.66
CA SER A 68 -13.64 6.14 8.56
C SER A 68 -12.97 6.37 7.20
N LEU A 69 -12.40 7.57 6.98
CA LEU A 69 -11.61 7.86 5.78
C LEU A 69 -10.29 7.09 5.77
N LEU A 70 -9.61 6.99 6.92
CA LEU A 70 -8.35 6.27 7.05
C LEU A 70 -8.55 4.77 6.82
N GLU A 71 -9.58 4.19 7.44
CA GLU A 71 -9.97 2.78 7.26
C GLU A 71 -10.27 2.46 5.80
N LYS A 72 -11.07 3.31 5.14
CA LYS A 72 -11.44 3.13 3.74
C LYS A 72 -10.25 3.26 2.78
N LYS A 73 -9.32 4.18 3.04
CA LYS A 73 -8.17 4.41 2.14
C LYS A 73 -7.03 3.42 2.35
N TYR A 74 -6.71 3.12 3.61
CA TYR A 74 -5.50 2.36 3.94
C TYR A 74 -5.79 0.91 4.32
N PHE A 75 -6.91 0.62 4.97
CA PHE A 75 -7.20 -0.71 5.52
C PHE A 75 -8.18 -1.55 4.67
N SER A 76 -8.93 -0.93 3.74
CA SER A 76 -9.85 -1.66 2.84
C SER A 76 -9.19 -2.34 1.63
N GLN A 77 -7.87 -2.22 1.46
CA GLN A 77 -7.17 -2.90 0.36
C GLN A 77 -6.97 -4.42 0.59
N GLU A 78 -7.06 -4.92 1.82
CA GLU A 78 -6.69 -6.32 2.11
C GLU A 78 -7.86 -7.32 2.11
N ASN A 79 -9.10 -6.87 1.98
CA ASN A 79 -10.28 -7.76 2.04
C ASN A 79 -11.20 -7.69 0.83
N LYS A 80 -10.65 -7.47 -0.38
CA LYS A 80 -11.24 -8.14 -1.55
C LYS A 80 -10.88 -9.62 -1.46
N LYS A 81 -11.45 -10.32 -0.48
CA LYS A 81 -11.38 -11.77 -0.41
C LYS A 81 -11.88 -12.28 -1.74
N SER A 82 -10.95 -12.91 -2.43
CA SER A 82 -11.15 -13.69 -3.61
C SER A 82 -12.20 -14.76 -3.35
N PHE A 83 -13.48 -14.40 -3.44
CA PHE A 83 -14.59 -15.36 -3.43
C PHE A 83 -14.57 -16.25 -4.67
N PHE A 84 -13.75 -15.92 -5.66
CA PHE A 84 -13.57 -16.68 -6.90
C PHE A 84 -12.34 -17.61 -6.93
N ARG A 85 -11.57 -17.73 -5.84
CA ARG A 85 -10.47 -18.72 -5.75
C ARG A 85 -10.58 -19.67 -4.57
N LYS A 86 -11.76 -19.81 -3.97
CA LYS A 86 -12.01 -20.94 -3.07
C LYS A 86 -12.16 -22.18 -3.94
N LYS A 87 -11.03 -22.82 -4.28
CA LYS A 87 -10.98 -24.20 -4.79
C LYS A 87 -11.77 -25.04 -3.79
N VAL A 88 -12.97 -25.46 -4.18
CA VAL A 88 -13.71 -26.43 -3.40
C VAL A 88 -13.12 -27.78 -3.76
N GLU A 89 -12.19 -28.25 -2.94
CA GLU A 89 -11.73 -29.64 -2.99
C GLU A 89 -12.87 -30.51 -2.46
N PHE A 90 -13.82 -30.83 -3.35
CA PHE A 90 -14.83 -31.84 -3.06
C PHE A 90 -14.14 -33.20 -3.08
N SER A 91 -14.07 -33.83 -1.91
CA SER A 91 -13.80 -35.26 -1.78
C SER A 91 -14.78 -36.04 -2.68
N LEU A 92 -14.22 -36.93 -3.50
CA LEU A 92 -14.86 -37.56 -4.66
C LEU A 92 -15.93 -38.66 -4.40
N PRO A 93 -16.24 -39.17 -3.19
CA PRO A 93 -17.17 -40.31 -3.10
C PRO A 93 -18.65 -39.93 -3.27
N SER A 94 -19.06 -38.67 -3.04
CA SER A 94 -20.49 -38.29 -3.11
C SER A 94 -21.00 -37.91 -4.51
N LEU A 95 -20.11 -37.56 -5.44
CA LEU A 95 -20.51 -37.15 -6.80
C LEU A 95 -20.84 -38.36 -7.69
N VAL A 96 -20.11 -39.47 -7.50
CA VAL A 96 -20.29 -40.70 -8.28
C VAL A 96 -21.68 -41.31 -8.06
N THR A 97 -22.20 -41.26 -6.83
CA THR A 97 -23.53 -41.79 -6.50
C THR A 97 -24.66 -40.99 -7.17
N ALA A 98 -24.54 -39.66 -7.24
CA ALA A 98 -25.53 -38.80 -7.88
C ALA A 98 -25.51 -38.97 -9.41
N ALA A 99 -24.33 -39.05 -10.01
CA ALA A 99 -24.20 -39.26 -11.45
C ALA A 99 -24.75 -40.63 -11.88
N ALA A 100 -24.46 -41.69 -11.12
CA ALA A 100 -25.01 -43.02 -11.39
C ALA A 100 -26.55 -43.06 -11.28
N ALA A 101 -27.13 -42.40 -10.29
CA ALA A 101 -28.59 -42.32 -10.16
C ALA A 101 -29.25 -41.59 -11.34
N VAL A 102 -28.66 -40.48 -11.80
CA VAL A 102 -29.16 -39.75 -12.97
C VAL A 102 -29.04 -40.59 -14.25
N VAL A 103 -27.93 -41.31 -14.44
CA VAL A 103 -27.75 -42.21 -15.58
C VAL A 103 -28.73 -43.39 -15.55
N PHE A 104 -28.95 -44.02 -14.39
CA PHE A 104 -29.95 -45.09 -14.24
C PHE A 104 -31.37 -44.59 -14.52
N ILE A 105 -31.71 -43.39 -14.08
CA ILE A 105 -33.02 -42.79 -14.37
C ILE A 105 -33.14 -42.49 -15.85
N PHE A 106 -32.15 -41.87 -16.50
CA PHE A 106 -32.21 -41.54 -17.92
C PHE A 106 -32.19 -42.77 -18.83
N VAL A 107 -31.29 -43.73 -18.59
CA VAL A 107 -31.20 -44.96 -19.39
C VAL A 107 -32.41 -45.86 -19.12
N GLY A 108 -32.85 -45.98 -17.86
CA GLY A 108 -34.05 -46.73 -17.50
C GLY A 108 -35.31 -46.13 -18.14
N SER A 109 -35.44 -44.81 -18.12
CA SER A 109 -36.54 -44.10 -18.80
C SER A 109 -36.45 -44.25 -20.32
N PHE A 110 -35.26 -44.18 -20.90
CA PHE A 110 -35.04 -44.28 -22.34
C PHE A 110 -35.24 -45.70 -22.87
N VAL A 111 -34.88 -46.75 -22.12
CA VAL A 111 -35.16 -48.14 -22.49
C VAL A 111 -36.65 -48.47 -22.32
N PHE A 112 -37.32 -47.88 -21.33
CA PHE A 112 -38.75 -48.10 -21.07
C PHE A 112 -39.67 -47.29 -22.01
N PHE A 113 -39.26 -46.10 -22.45
CA PHE A 113 -40.04 -45.24 -23.36
C PHE A 113 -39.51 -45.16 -24.80
N GLY A 114 -38.30 -45.64 -25.08
CA GLY A 114 -37.59 -45.46 -26.35
C GLY A 114 -37.42 -46.75 -27.15
N SER A 115 -38.51 -47.44 -27.47
CA SER A 115 -38.52 -48.36 -28.62
C SER A 115 -38.78 -47.59 -29.91
N ASN A 116 -37.86 -46.71 -30.30
CA ASN A 116 -37.72 -46.25 -31.68
C ASN A 116 -36.23 -46.13 -31.99
N ALA A 117 -35.72 -47.15 -32.66
CA ALA A 117 -34.34 -47.25 -33.08
C ALA A 117 -34.04 -46.23 -34.18
N ALA A 118 -33.17 -45.26 -33.92
CA ALA A 118 -32.40 -44.59 -34.96
C ALA A 118 -31.20 -43.83 -34.38
N GLN A 119 -30.01 -44.29 -34.79
CA GLN A 119 -28.79 -43.49 -35.00
C GLN A 119 -27.92 -43.15 -33.79
N THR A 120 -27.02 -44.07 -33.46
CA THR A 120 -25.71 -43.81 -32.86
C THR A 120 -24.71 -43.42 -33.96
N GLU A 121 -24.23 -42.18 -33.95
CA GLU A 121 -23.05 -41.74 -34.70
C GLU A 121 -22.02 -41.18 -33.68
N GLU A 122 -20.77 -41.66 -33.80
CA GLU A 122 -19.63 -41.28 -32.95
C GLU A 122 -19.29 -39.79 -33.11
N ILE A 123 -19.32 -39.03 -32.01
CA ILE A 123 -18.87 -37.63 -32.00
C ILE A 123 -17.39 -37.61 -31.58
N LEU A 124 -16.49 -37.53 -32.56
CA LEU A 124 -15.10 -37.09 -32.35
C LEU A 124 -15.06 -35.55 -32.27
N PRO A 125 -14.38 -34.94 -31.29
CA PRO A 125 -14.26 -33.49 -31.25
C PRO A 125 -13.23 -33.01 -32.29
N SER A 126 -13.69 -32.39 -33.36
CA SER A 126 -12.85 -31.58 -34.24
C SER A 126 -12.80 -30.14 -33.71
N PHE A 127 -11.60 -29.65 -33.40
CA PHE A 127 -11.39 -28.25 -33.04
C PHE A 127 -11.30 -27.42 -34.32
N SER A 128 -12.35 -26.67 -34.64
CA SER A 128 -12.27 -25.62 -35.67
C SER A 128 -11.87 -24.31 -35.01
N VAL A 129 -10.60 -23.93 -35.16
CA VAL A 129 -10.14 -22.60 -34.77
C VAL A 129 -10.59 -21.62 -35.85
N ASN A 130 -11.85 -21.19 -35.78
CA ASN A 130 -12.30 -20.02 -36.53
C ASN A 130 -12.24 -18.81 -35.60
N ALA A 131 -11.02 -18.45 -35.18
CA ALA A 131 -10.76 -17.23 -34.44
C ALA A 131 -10.73 -16.09 -35.45
N SER A 132 -11.81 -15.30 -35.49
CA SER A 132 -11.83 -14.04 -36.21
C SER A 132 -10.61 -13.20 -35.82
N SER A 133 -9.74 -13.01 -36.80
CA SER A 133 -8.54 -12.17 -36.77
C SER A 133 -8.94 -10.70 -36.61
N GLY A 134 -9.28 -10.33 -35.38
CA GLY A 134 -9.58 -8.95 -35.01
C GLY A 134 -9.23 -8.58 -33.58
N ASN A 135 -9.32 -9.50 -32.61
CA ASN A 135 -9.18 -9.14 -31.19
C ASN A 135 -8.56 -10.24 -30.29
N VAL A 136 -7.82 -11.19 -30.85
CA VAL A 136 -7.12 -12.21 -30.04
C VAL A 136 -5.62 -11.90 -30.06
N GLU A 137 -5.18 -11.08 -29.10
CA GLU A 137 -3.76 -10.87 -28.85
C GLU A 137 -3.31 -11.88 -27.79
N PHE A 138 -2.43 -12.80 -28.17
CA PHE A 138 -1.77 -13.70 -27.21
C PHE A 138 -0.76 -12.88 -26.42
N VAL A 139 -1.20 -12.32 -25.29
CA VAL A 139 -0.32 -11.58 -24.37
C VAL A 139 0.51 -12.59 -23.57
N SER A 140 1.61 -13.05 -24.15
CA SER A 140 2.73 -13.59 -23.37
C SER A 140 3.44 -12.41 -22.72
N GLN A 141 2.91 -11.95 -21.58
CA GLN A 141 3.52 -10.84 -20.84
C GLN A 141 4.78 -11.34 -20.12
N LYS A 142 5.92 -11.31 -20.83
CA LYS A 142 7.22 -11.36 -20.17
C LYS A 142 7.42 -9.98 -19.52
N GLN A 143 7.32 -9.93 -18.20
CA GLN A 143 7.62 -8.73 -17.42
C GLN A 143 9.13 -8.44 -17.56
N SER A 144 9.47 -7.50 -18.45
CA SER A 144 10.85 -7.03 -18.58
C SER A 144 11.24 -6.24 -17.34
N SER A 145 12.19 -6.79 -16.58
CA SER A 145 12.85 -6.13 -15.45
C SER A 145 13.83 -5.08 -15.97
N LEU A 146 14.21 -4.12 -15.12
CA LEU A 146 15.24 -3.11 -15.47
C LEU A 146 16.55 -3.73 -15.96
N ASP A 147 16.82 -4.98 -15.61
CA ASP A 147 18.02 -5.73 -16.01
C ASP A 147 18.04 -6.12 -17.49
N ASP A 148 16.92 -5.99 -18.21
CA ASP A 148 16.82 -6.29 -19.65
C ASP A 148 17.32 -5.13 -20.54
N TYR A 149 17.52 -3.93 -19.98
CA TYR A 149 17.94 -2.75 -20.72
C TYR A 149 19.43 -2.48 -20.56
N THR A 150 20.11 -2.15 -21.66
CA THR A 150 21.51 -1.69 -21.58
C THR A 150 21.58 -0.28 -21.00
N LEU A 151 22.71 0.07 -20.39
CA LEU A 151 22.91 1.39 -19.79
C LEU A 151 22.71 2.50 -20.84
N GLU A 152 23.15 2.27 -22.07
CA GLU A 152 23.03 3.21 -23.18
C GLU A 152 21.57 3.48 -23.55
N GLU A 153 20.72 2.45 -23.53
CA GLU A 153 19.30 2.56 -23.85
C GLU A 153 18.56 3.36 -22.77
N ILE A 154 18.90 3.12 -21.50
CA ILE A 154 18.34 3.87 -20.36
C ILE A 154 18.76 5.35 -20.44
N LEU A 155 20.02 5.64 -20.75
CA LEU A 155 20.54 7.00 -20.86
C LEU A 155 19.91 7.76 -22.02
N SER A 156 19.79 7.13 -23.20
CA SER A 156 19.12 7.71 -24.38
C SER A 156 17.65 8.03 -24.09
N TYR A 157 16.95 7.14 -23.37
CA TYR A 157 15.57 7.37 -22.98
C TYR A 157 15.42 8.58 -22.04
N LEU A 158 16.27 8.69 -21.03
CA LEU A 158 16.22 9.78 -20.06
C LEU A 158 16.61 11.13 -20.67
N ASP A 159 17.57 11.16 -21.60
CA ASP A 159 17.95 12.35 -22.37
C ASP A 159 16.81 12.80 -23.30
N SER A 160 16.14 11.87 -23.98
CA SER A 160 14.94 12.18 -24.80
C SER A 160 13.79 12.80 -24.00
N LYS A 161 13.77 12.58 -22.68
CA LYS A 161 12.81 13.15 -21.74
C LYS A 161 13.28 14.47 -21.10
N GLY A 162 14.49 14.93 -21.41
CA GLY A 162 15.04 16.20 -20.97
C GLY A 162 15.54 16.20 -19.52
N TYR A 163 15.93 15.03 -18.99
CA TYR A 163 16.51 14.93 -17.66
C TYR A 163 18.04 15.12 -17.71
N ASP A 164 18.59 15.89 -16.77
CA ASP A 164 20.03 15.97 -16.53
C ASP A 164 20.47 14.79 -15.64
N ILE A 165 21.40 13.97 -16.13
CA ILE A 165 21.75 12.68 -15.51
C ILE A 165 23.18 12.72 -14.99
N SER A 166 23.35 12.65 -13.67
CA SER A 166 24.67 12.54 -13.03
C SER A 166 24.98 11.07 -12.68
N LEU A 167 25.98 10.47 -13.34
CA LEU A 167 26.45 9.11 -13.04
C LEU A 167 27.51 9.14 -11.93
N ARG A 168 27.36 8.30 -10.89
CA ARG A 168 28.42 8.05 -9.90
C ARG A 168 28.84 6.59 -9.96
N LEU A 169 30.05 6.36 -10.43
CA LEU A 169 30.67 5.04 -10.42
C LEU A 169 31.30 4.82 -9.04
N LYS A 170 30.84 3.81 -8.32
CA LYS A 170 31.41 3.43 -7.02
C LYS A 170 32.55 2.44 -7.28
N GLY A 171 33.80 2.93 -7.38
CA GLY A 171 34.95 2.02 -7.58
C GLY A 171 36.26 2.60 -8.12
N LEU A 172 36.43 3.92 -8.26
CA LEU A 172 37.74 4.52 -8.55
C LEU A 172 37.99 5.63 -7.52
N GLU A 173 38.34 5.20 -6.30
CA GLU A 173 39.17 6.03 -5.43
C GLU A 173 40.61 5.92 -5.97
N ASP A 174 41.17 7.08 -6.26
CA ASP A 174 42.57 7.39 -6.52
C ASP A 174 43.27 6.77 -7.74
N LEU A 175 43.47 7.64 -8.75
CA LEU A 175 44.75 7.84 -9.45
C LEU A 175 44.84 9.28 -9.98
#